data_AF-A0A4Q2XDK5-F1
#
_entry.id   AF-A0A4Q2XDK5-F1
#
_cell.length_a   1.000
_cell.length_b   1.000
_cell.length_c   1.000
_cell.angle_alpha   90.00
_cell.angle_beta   90.00
_cell.angle_gamma   90.00
#
_symmetry.space_group_name_H-M   'P 1'
#
loop_
_entity.id
_entity.type
_entity.pdbx_description
1 polymer ?
#
loop_
_entity_poly.entity_id
_entity_poly.type
_entity_poly.pdbx_seq_one_letter_code
_entity_poly.pdbx_strand_id
1 'polypeptide(L)'
;MMGCGMDLVEQLAGTWFVSGRHFHGEGILVITPDGRVVQFQSAVKMPRKNETLRLHVAADVDGHLRFRRSPDDAGWLRGIEFSGPGWTMIAHENGEEFRFPCRHASAPFLPDWFEEQLAVNLDLLDARSCG
;
A
#
# COMPACT_ATOMS: atom_id res chain seq x y z
N MET A 1 -25.87 -14.90 -14.85
CA MET A 1 -24.94 -15.21 -13.74
C MET A 1 -23.59 -14.60 -14.09
N MET A 2 -23.38 -13.33 -13.75
CA MET A 2 -22.06 -12.71 -13.82
C MET A 2 -21.45 -12.89 -12.44
N GLY A 3 -20.39 -13.69 -12.35
CA GLY A 3 -19.66 -13.87 -11.10
C GLY A 3 -19.16 -12.52 -10.61
N CYS A 4 -19.36 -12.24 -9.32
CA CYS A 4 -18.71 -11.13 -8.64
C CYS A 4 -17.20 -11.26 -8.85
N GLY A 5 -16.65 -10.49 -9.78
CA GLY A 5 -15.22 -10.21 -9.79
C GLY A 5 -14.93 -9.48 -8.48
N MET A 6 -14.12 -10.08 -7.61
CA MET A 6 -13.64 -9.39 -6.42
C MET A 6 -12.98 -8.07 -6.85
N ASP A 7 -13.25 -6.99 -6.13
CA ASP A 7 -12.60 -5.71 -6.37
C ASP A 7 -11.07 -5.91 -6.30
N LEU A 8 -10.31 -5.26 -7.19
CA LEU A 8 -8.84 -5.37 -7.19
C LEU A 8 -8.24 -4.92 -5.84
N VAL A 9 -8.87 -3.94 -5.18
CA VAL A 9 -8.48 -3.49 -3.84
C VAL A 9 -8.70 -4.60 -2.81
N GLU A 10 -9.84 -5.29 -2.86
CA GLU A 10 -10.12 -6.43 -1.97
C GLU A 10 -9.13 -7.58 -2.18
N GLN A 11 -8.72 -7.83 -3.42
CA GLN A 11 -7.71 -8.85 -3.75
C GLN A 11 -6.31 -8.51 -3.20
N LEU A 12 -5.99 -7.23 -3.07
CA LEU A 12 -4.69 -6.75 -2.58
C LEU A 12 -4.72 -6.37 -1.10
N ALA A 13 -5.88 -6.42 -0.46
CA ALA A 13 -6.03 -6.14 0.96
C ALA A 13 -5.16 -7.09 1.78
N GLY A 14 -4.38 -6.54 2.69
CA GLY A 14 -3.41 -7.27 3.50
C GLY A 14 -2.19 -6.44 3.87
N THR A 15 -1.25 -7.11 4.53
CA THR A 15 0.04 -6.55 4.96
C THR A 15 1.15 -7.15 4.11
N TRP A 16 1.99 -6.28 3.54
CA TRP A 16 2.99 -6.65 2.55
C TRP A 16 4.36 -6.08 2.92
N PHE A 17 5.41 -6.90 2.82
CA PHE A 17 6.77 -6.40 2.72
C PHE A 17 7.00 -5.92 1.29
N VAL A 18 7.38 -4.66 1.16
CA VAL A 18 7.69 -4.02 -0.13
C VAL A 18 9.17 -3.79 -0.21
N SER A 19 9.78 -4.30 -1.28
CA SER A 19 11.21 -4.16 -1.55
C SER A 19 11.42 -3.38 -2.85
N GLY A 20 12.58 -2.74 -2.99
CA GLY A 20 12.95 -2.04 -4.22
C GLY A 20 14.27 -1.32 -4.08
N ARG A 21 14.91 -1.02 -5.22
CA ARG A 21 16.26 -0.43 -5.28
C ARG A 21 16.36 0.95 -4.59
N HIS A 22 15.24 1.65 -4.44
CA HIS A 22 15.15 2.95 -3.80
C HIS A 22 14.89 2.90 -2.30
N PHE A 23 14.65 1.72 -1.73
CA PHE A 23 14.48 1.57 -0.29
C PHE A 23 15.81 1.14 0.34
N HIS A 24 16.20 1.79 1.44
CA HIS A 24 17.32 1.35 2.29
C HIS A 24 16.93 0.13 3.16
N GLY A 25 16.21 -0.84 2.58
CA GLY A 25 15.63 -1.99 3.26
C GLY A 25 14.23 -2.36 2.74
N GLU A 26 13.54 -3.27 3.42
CA GLU A 26 12.12 -3.53 3.16
C GLU A 26 11.26 -2.52 3.92
N GLY A 27 10.18 -2.05 3.28
CA GLY A 27 9.09 -1.31 3.92
C GLY A 27 7.90 -2.22 4.21
N ILE A 28 6.91 -1.71 4.95
CA ILE A 28 5.64 -2.39 5.18
C ILE A 28 4.53 -1.58 4.52
N LEU A 29 3.74 -2.22 3.67
CA LEU A 29 2.56 -1.65 3.02
C LEU A 29 1.32 -2.39 3.53
N VAL A 30 0.38 -1.64 4.07
CA VAL A 30 -0.93 -2.14 4.47
C VAL A 30 -1.96 -1.58 3.50
N ILE A 31 -2.77 -2.44 2.92
CA ILE A 31 -3.96 -2.08 2.15
C ILE A 31 -5.15 -2.67 2.89
N THR A 32 -6.10 -1.83 3.27
CA THR A 32 -7.34 -2.29 3.90
C THR A 32 -8.41 -2.59 2.83
N PRO A 33 -9.40 -3.45 3.11
CA PRO A 33 -10.47 -3.76 2.14
C PRO A 33 -11.27 -2.53 1.70
N ASP A 34 -11.35 -1.50 2.54
CA ASP A 34 -12.04 -0.24 2.24
C ASP A 34 -11.16 0.80 1.52
N GLY A 35 -9.98 0.40 1.02
CA GLY A 35 -9.14 1.24 0.17
C GLY A 35 -8.29 2.27 0.92
N ARG A 36 -8.03 2.08 2.22
CA ARG A 36 -7.03 2.87 2.95
C ARG A 36 -5.67 2.20 2.84
N VAL A 37 -4.63 3.01 2.80
CA VAL A 37 -3.26 2.55 2.64
C VAL A 37 -2.34 3.24 3.63
N VAL A 38 -1.55 2.44 4.33
CA VAL A 38 -0.47 2.92 5.21
C VAL A 38 0.83 2.29 4.74
N GLN A 39 1.84 3.11 4.47
CA GLN A 39 3.17 2.64 4.09
C GLN A 39 4.23 3.15 5.07
N PHE A 40 4.90 2.22 5.71
CA PHE A 40 6.06 2.43 6.56
C PHE A 40 7.34 2.23 5.74
N GLN A 41 8.24 3.21 5.76
CA GLN A 41 9.48 3.17 4.96
C GLN A 41 10.50 2.12 5.43
N SER A 42 10.37 1.62 6.65
CA SER A 42 11.23 0.58 7.21
C SER A 42 10.40 -0.48 7.93
N ALA A 43 10.73 -1.74 7.69
CA ALA A 43 10.25 -2.90 8.43
C ALA A 43 11.08 -3.20 9.68
N VAL A 44 12.08 -2.38 10.03
CA VAL A 44 13.02 -2.65 11.13
C VAL A 44 12.96 -1.56 12.20
N LYS A 45 13.00 -0.30 11.78
CA LYS A 45 13.01 0.84 12.70
C LYS A 45 11.61 1.39 12.88
N MET A 46 11.27 1.69 14.13
CA MET A 46 10.03 2.40 14.44
C MET A 46 9.99 3.72 13.64
N PRO A 47 8.97 3.91 12.80
CA PRO A 47 8.87 5.07 11.91
C PRO A 47 8.51 6.31 12.70
N ARG A 48 9.06 7.47 12.32
CA ARG A 48 8.53 8.74 12.83
C ARG A 48 7.19 9.02 12.15
N LYS A 49 6.28 9.69 12.85
CA LYS A 49 4.92 10.00 12.36
C LYS A 49 4.89 10.66 10.97
N ASN A 50 5.88 11.49 10.66
CA ASN A 50 6.02 12.22 9.39
C ASN A 50 6.66 11.40 8.25
N GLU A 51 7.22 10.22 8.54
CA GLU A 51 7.87 9.34 7.55
C GLU A 51 6.89 8.30 6.97
N THR A 52 5.73 8.11 7.62
CA THR A 52 4.67 7.21 7.15
C THR A 52 3.80 7.86 6.07
N LEU A 53 3.63 7.19 4.94
CA LEU A 53 2.65 7.60 3.93
C LEU A 53 1.27 7.05 4.30
N ARG A 54 0.26 7.90 4.16
CA ARG A 54 -1.16 7.63 4.42
C ARG A 54 -1.90 8.04 3.17
N LEU A 55 -2.52 7.07 2.50
CA LEU A 55 -3.09 7.23 1.17
C LEU A 55 -4.46 6.55 1.11
N HIS A 56 -5.24 6.93 0.10
CA HIS A 56 -6.39 6.18 -0.37
C HIS A 56 -6.04 5.48 -1.68
N VAL A 57 -6.66 4.34 -1.93
CA VAL A 57 -6.49 3.57 -3.15
C VAL A 57 -7.83 3.16 -3.72
N ALA A 58 -7.96 3.23 -5.04
CA ALA A 58 -9.11 2.73 -5.77
C ALA A 58 -8.64 2.04 -7.05
N ALA A 59 -9.38 1.04 -7.50
CA ALA A 59 -9.25 0.52 -8.86
C ALA A 59 -9.63 1.65 -9.85
N ASP A 60 -8.88 1.75 -10.95
CA ASP A 60 -9.12 2.81 -11.95
C ASP A 60 -9.34 2.24 -13.35
N VAL A 61 -8.34 1.54 -13.90
CA VAL A 61 -8.41 0.81 -15.17
C VAL A 61 -7.85 -0.60 -14.98
N ASP A 62 -8.14 -1.52 -15.90
CA ASP A 62 -7.76 -2.94 -15.78
C ASP A 62 -6.29 -3.10 -15.36
N GLY A 63 -6.09 -3.78 -14.22
CA GLY A 63 -4.76 -4.06 -13.65
C GLY A 63 -4.05 -2.86 -13.02
N HIS A 64 -4.71 -1.72 -12.81
CA HIS A 64 -4.11 -0.53 -12.22
C HIS A 64 -4.86 -0.05 -10.98
N LEU A 65 -4.07 0.44 -10.02
CA LEU A 65 -4.56 1.14 -8.84
C LEU A 65 -4.17 2.61 -8.91
N ARG A 66 -5.08 3.49 -8.47
CA ARG A 66 -4.82 4.90 -8.27
C ARG A 66 -4.64 5.20 -6.79
N PHE A 67 -3.46 5.68 -6.42
CA PHE A 67 -3.14 6.09 -5.06
C PHE A 67 -3.30 7.61 -4.93
N ARG A 68 -3.94 8.07 -3.86
CA ARG A 68 -4.26 9.48 -3.62
C ARG A 68 -3.91 9.90 -2.20
N ARG A 69 -3.49 11.15 -1.97
CA ARG A 69 -3.24 11.66 -0.61
C ARG A 69 -4.50 12.09 0.12
N SER A 70 -5.54 12.43 -0.63
CA SER A 70 -6.89 12.76 -0.16
C SER A 70 -7.92 12.28 -1.21
N PRO A 71 -9.21 12.18 -0.87
CA PRO A 71 -10.25 11.74 -1.81
C PRO A 71 -10.28 12.53 -3.13
N ASP A 72 -10.02 13.85 -3.05
CA ASP A 72 -10.06 14.79 -4.17
C ASP A 72 -8.74 14.93 -4.94
N ASP A 73 -7.65 14.31 -4.45
CA ASP A 73 -6.35 14.37 -5.12
C ASP A 73 -6.39 13.56 -6.43
N ALA A 74 -5.80 14.11 -7.49
CA ALA A 74 -5.68 13.42 -8.78
C ALA A 74 -4.93 12.09 -8.61
N GLY A 75 -3.98 12.05 -7.67
CA GLY A 75 -3.21 10.86 -7.33
C GLY A 75 -2.29 10.39 -8.46
N TRP A 76 -1.77 9.18 -8.31
CA TRP A 76 -0.90 8.55 -9.30
C TRP A 76 -1.29 7.09 -9.53
N LEU A 77 -1.04 6.63 -10.74
CA LEU A 77 -1.30 5.25 -11.14
C LEU A 77 -0.11 4.33 -10.83
N ARG A 78 -0.45 3.10 -10.48
CA ARG A 78 0.47 1.98 -10.37
C ARG A 78 -0.13 0.76 -11.06
N GLY A 79 0.67 0.12 -11.90
CA GLY A 79 0.32 -1.18 -12.48
C GLY A 79 0.49 -2.28 -11.44
N ILE A 80 -0.32 -3.33 -11.55
CA ILE A 80 -0.32 -4.49 -10.67
C ILE A 80 -0.09 -5.75 -11.51
N GLU A 81 0.93 -6.51 -11.14
CA GLU A 81 1.14 -7.86 -11.68
C GLU A 81 1.17 -8.88 -10.53
N PHE A 82 0.22 -9.81 -10.52
CA PHE A 82 0.19 -10.90 -9.55
C PHE A 82 1.32 -11.90 -9.82
N SER A 83 1.99 -12.36 -8.77
CA SER A 83 3.10 -13.33 -8.86
C SER A 83 3.12 -14.29 -7.68
N GLY A 84 2.62 -15.51 -7.89
CA GLY A 84 2.59 -16.55 -6.87
C GLY A 84 1.83 -16.10 -5.60
N PRO A 85 2.44 -16.14 -4.39
CA PRO A 85 1.79 -15.71 -3.16
C PRO A 85 1.79 -14.19 -2.94
N GLY A 86 2.23 -13.40 -3.91
CA GLY A 86 2.30 -11.95 -3.81
C GLY A 86 2.03 -11.26 -5.13
N TRP A 87 2.53 -10.04 -5.25
CA TRP A 87 2.33 -9.21 -6.43
C TRP A 87 3.47 -8.22 -6.59
N THR A 88 3.52 -7.54 -7.72
CA THR A 88 4.50 -6.49 -8.02
C THR A 88 3.76 -5.21 -8.31
N MET A 89 4.10 -4.15 -7.58
CA MET A 89 3.67 -2.80 -7.90
C MET A 89 4.62 -2.22 -8.96
N ILE A 90 4.05 -1.62 -10.01
CA ILE A 90 4.80 -1.06 -11.13
C ILE A 90 4.56 0.45 -11.17
N ALA A 91 5.64 1.22 -11.16
CA ALA A 91 5.61 2.67 -11.33
C ALA A 91 6.35 3.05 -12.62
N HIS A 92 5.79 4.01 -13.36
CA HIS A 92 6.47 4.62 -14.49
C HIS A 92 6.84 6.06 -14.11
N GLU A 93 8.13 6.36 -14.02
CA GLU A 93 8.63 7.69 -13.67
C GLU A 93 9.70 8.11 -14.67
N ASN A 94 9.54 9.27 -15.31
CA ASN A 94 10.47 9.81 -16.31
C ASN A 94 10.80 8.85 -17.48
N GLY A 95 9.86 7.99 -17.86
CA GLY A 95 10.06 7.00 -18.94
C GLY A 95 10.75 5.71 -18.49
N GLU A 96 11.11 5.59 -17.21
CA GLU A 96 11.66 4.38 -16.61
C GLU A 96 10.58 3.61 -15.85
N GLU A 97 10.66 2.28 -15.90
CA GLU A 97 9.80 1.38 -15.13
C GLU A 97 10.51 0.95 -13.84
N PHE A 98 9.84 1.14 -12.72
CA PHE A 98 10.27 0.70 -11.40
C PHE A 98 9.31 -0.36 -10.88
N ARG A 99 9.88 -1.48 -10.42
CA ARG A 99 9.14 -2.63 -9.95
C ARG A 99 9.41 -2.86 -8.46
N PHE A 100 8.34 -2.96 -7.68
CA PHE A 100 8.39 -3.12 -6.24
C PHE A 100 7.68 -4.43 -5.85
N PRO A 101 8.43 -5.52 -5.65
CA PRO A 101 7.86 -6.78 -5.20
C PRO A 101 7.22 -6.61 -3.82
N CYS A 102 5.95 -7.02 -3.74
CA CYS A 102 5.13 -7.04 -2.55
C CYS A 102 4.91 -8.50 -2.13
N ARG A 103 5.50 -8.89 -1.01
CA ARG A 103 5.40 -10.25 -0.46
C ARG A 103 4.56 -10.21 0.80
N HIS A 104 3.69 -11.20 0.98
CA HIS A 104 2.84 -11.25 2.16
C HIS A 104 3.69 -11.21 3.44
N ALA A 105 3.42 -10.24 4.31
CA ALA A 105 4.10 -10.09 5.58
C ALA A 105 3.35 -10.90 6.65
N SER A 106 3.89 -12.06 7.03
CA SER A 106 3.28 -12.83 8.10
C SER A 106 3.57 -12.23 9.47
N ALA A 107 2.59 -12.34 10.38
CA ALA A 107 2.64 -11.74 11.71
C ALA A 107 3.93 -12.00 12.51
N PRO A 108 4.56 -13.20 12.48
CA PRO A 108 5.80 -13.45 13.21
C PRO A 108 7.01 -12.61 12.77
N PHE A 109 6.96 -12.01 11.57
CA PHE A 109 8.04 -11.17 11.04
C PHE A 109 7.73 -9.68 11.14
N LEU A 110 6.56 -9.30 11.64
CA LEU A 110 6.22 -7.91 11.85
C LEU A 110 6.90 -7.39 13.12
N PRO A 111 7.37 -6.13 13.13
CA PRO A 111 7.91 -5.52 14.34
C PRO A 111 6.87 -5.42 15.45
N ASP A 112 7.33 -5.43 16.69
CA ASP A 112 6.50 -5.28 17.89
C ASP A 112 5.70 -3.96 17.93
N TRP A 113 6.24 -2.89 17.36
CA TRP A 113 5.58 -1.59 17.25
C TRP A 113 4.48 -1.53 16.18
N PHE A 114 4.40 -2.53 15.28
CA PHE A 114 3.61 -2.43 14.04
C PHE A 114 2.13 -2.17 14.28
N GLU A 115 1.49 -2.97 15.12
CA GLU A 115 0.03 -2.91 15.35
C GLU A 115 -0.40 -1.56 15.94
N GLU A 116 0.35 -1.07 16.94
CA GLU A 116 0.08 0.23 17.55
C GLU A 116 0.24 1.37 16.53
N GLN A 117 1.32 1.35 15.75
CA GLN A 117 1.55 2.38 14.74
C GLN A 117 0.53 2.30 13.60
N LEU A 118 0.09 1.11 13.20
CA LEU A 118 -0.94 0.96 12.18
C LEU A 118 -2.26 1.60 12.63
N ALA A 119 -2.71 1.29 13.84
CA ALA A 119 -3.93 1.87 14.41
C ALA A 119 -3.88 3.40 14.42
N VAL A 120 -2.81 3.99 14.95
CA VAL A 120 -2.61 5.45 14.96
C VAL A 120 -2.65 6.05 13.56
N ASN A 121 -2.06 5.38 12.57
CA ASN A 121 -2.01 5.89 11.20
C ASN A 121 -3.33 5.81 10.47
N LEU A 122 -4.15 4.79 10.75
CA LEU A 122 -5.51 4.67 10.22
C LEU A 122 -6.42 5.76 10.81
N ASP A 123 -6.37 5.99 12.12
CA ASP A 123 -7.16 7.06 12.78
C ASP A 123 -6.85 8.45 12.20
N LEU A 124 -5.58 8.73 11.90
CA LEU A 124 -5.16 10.00 11.29
C LEU A 124 -5.62 10.17 9.84
N LEU A 125 -5.85 9.07 9.14
CA LEU A 125 -6.35 9.04 7.76
C LEU A 125 -7.84 9.40 7.75
N ASP A 126 -8.59 8.87 8.71
CA ASP A 126 -10.02 9.16 8.90
C ASP A 126 -10.24 10.61 9.35
N ALA A 127 -9.43 11.13 10.27
CA ALA A 127 -9.53 12.51 10.75
C ALA A 127 -9.28 13.56 9.65
N ARG A 128 -8.53 13.24 8.60
CA ARG A 128 -8.27 14.12 7.44
C ARG A 128 -9.40 14.15 6.42
N SER A 129 -10.30 13.18 6.47
CA SER A 129 -11.40 13.06 5.51
C SER A 129 -12.63 13.89 5.91
N CYS A 130 -12.64 14.46 7.13
CA CYS A 130 -13.75 15.25 7.67
C CYS A 130 -13.48 16.76 7.77
N GLY A 131 -12.38 17.26 7.20
CA GLY A 131 -11.96 18.66 7.29
C GLY A 131 -11.88 19.35 5.94
#